data_AF-A0A2M8KRL3-F1
#
_entry.id   AF-A0A2M8KRL3-F1
#
_cell.length_a   1.000
_cell.length_b   1.000
_cell.length_c   1.000
_cell.angle_alpha   90.00
_cell.angle_beta   90.00
_cell.angle_gamma   90.00
#
_symmetry.space_group_name_H-M   'P 1'
#
loop_
_entity.id
_entity.type
_entity.pdbx_description
1 polymer ?
#
loop_
_entity_poly.entity_id
_entity_poly.type
_entity_poly.pdbx_seq_one_letter_code
_entity_poly.pdbx_strand_id
1 'polypeptide(L)'
;GSGNNRYQLLEVDDLVTAINCALNSRSKKVNSAFNIGAEVYGTVKSDLEALFGYAKSGSTIFPVPSVFVKTPLRILEALHLSPLYRWVYDTADKDSFVSIEKAKKILGWKPKYSNAQALIRSYNWYKKHYKNIKSKRAGFTHTVGWKQGALGIVKRLM
;
A
#
# COMPACT_ATOMS: atom_id res chain seq x y z
N GLY A 1 0.86 2.54 15.09
CA GLY A 1 2.15 1.95 15.54
C GLY A 1 3.24 2.99 15.43
N SER A 2 4.50 2.58 15.51
CA SER A 2 5.66 3.49 15.36
C SER A 2 5.92 3.93 13.91
N GLY A 3 5.44 3.16 12.93
CA GLY A 3 5.76 3.33 11.51
C GLY A 3 7.11 2.73 11.11
N ASN A 4 7.84 2.14 12.07
CA ASN A 4 9.14 1.50 11.82
C ASN A 4 9.00 0.05 11.33
N ASN A 5 7.79 -0.46 11.15
CA ASN A 5 7.56 -1.77 10.56
C ASN A 5 7.91 -1.75 9.07
N ARG A 6 8.54 -2.82 8.60
CA ARG A 6 8.85 -3.03 7.18
C ARG A 6 7.60 -3.50 6.46
N TYR A 7 7.30 -2.88 5.33
CA TYR A 7 6.11 -3.22 4.56
C TYR A 7 6.47 -3.25 3.09
N GLN A 8 6.33 -4.38 2.42
CA GLN A 8 6.64 -4.54 1.01
C GLN A 8 5.38 -4.24 0.18
N LEU A 9 5.49 -3.28 -0.74
CA LEU A 9 4.43 -2.99 -1.69
C LEU A 9 4.63 -3.77 -2.99
N LEU A 10 3.53 -3.91 -3.71
CA LEU A 10 3.47 -4.49 -5.05
C LEU A 10 3.16 -3.37 -6.05
N GLU A 11 4.09 -3.10 -6.95
CA GLU A 11 3.86 -2.22 -8.09
C GLU A 11 3.22 -3.03 -9.23
N VAL A 12 2.17 -2.48 -9.86
CA VAL A 12 1.34 -3.23 -10.81
C VAL A 12 2.06 -3.50 -12.13
N ASP A 13 2.87 -2.57 -12.63
CA ASP A 13 3.72 -2.81 -13.81
C ASP A 13 4.74 -3.91 -13.50
N ASP A 14 5.32 -3.92 -12.31
CA ASP A 14 6.22 -5.00 -11.86
C ASP A 14 5.50 -6.36 -11.83
N LEU A 15 4.25 -6.43 -11.37
CA LEU A 15 3.42 -7.64 -11.46
C LEU A 15 3.19 -8.08 -12.92
N VAL A 16 2.82 -7.14 -13.79
CA VAL A 16 2.60 -7.43 -15.22
C VAL A 16 3.87 -7.99 -15.87
N THR A 17 5.03 -7.43 -15.56
CA THR A 17 6.30 -7.99 -16.07
C THR A 17 6.61 -9.38 -15.52
N ALA A 18 6.29 -9.67 -14.25
CA ALA A 18 6.45 -11.00 -13.68
C ALA A 18 5.56 -12.03 -14.39
N ILE A 19 4.30 -11.67 -14.66
CA ILE A 19 3.36 -12.50 -15.42
C ILE A 19 3.91 -12.75 -16.83
N ASN A 20 4.41 -11.70 -17.50
CA ASN A 20 5.00 -11.85 -18.83
C ASN A 20 6.23 -12.78 -18.82
N CYS A 21 7.11 -12.68 -17.81
CA CYS A 21 8.23 -13.61 -17.63
C CYS A 21 7.76 -15.06 -17.46
N ALA A 22 6.70 -15.28 -16.69
CA ALA A 22 6.13 -16.61 -16.50
C ALA A 22 5.54 -17.17 -17.82
N LEU A 23 4.76 -16.38 -18.55
CA LEU A 23 4.15 -16.80 -19.82
C LEU A 23 5.18 -17.15 -20.90
N ASN A 24 6.32 -16.47 -20.91
CA ASN A 24 7.38 -16.70 -21.91
C ASN A 24 8.44 -17.73 -21.45
N SER A 25 8.31 -18.29 -20.24
CA SER A 25 9.27 -19.27 -19.73
C SER A 25 9.02 -20.65 -20.33
N ARG A 26 10.06 -21.27 -20.87
CA ARG A 26 10.02 -22.67 -21.36
C ARG A 26 10.28 -23.69 -20.25
N SER A 27 10.65 -23.24 -19.06
CA SER A 27 11.03 -24.13 -17.95
C SER A 27 9.79 -24.67 -17.25
N LYS A 28 9.69 -26.00 -17.07
CA LYS A 28 8.60 -26.61 -16.26
C LYS A 28 8.55 -26.08 -14.81
N LYS A 29 9.66 -25.53 -14.31
CA LYS A 29 9.75 -24.90 -12.97
C LYS A 29 8.85 -23.66 -12.84
N VAL A 30 8.39 -23.08 -13.95
CA VAL A 30 7.45 -21.95 -13.97
C VAL A 30 6.08 -22.32 -13.41
N ASN A 31 5.69 -23.60 -13.43
CA ASN A 31 4.41 -24.03 -12.86
C ASN A 31 4.50 -24.14 -11.33
N SER A 32 4.50 -22.98 -10.66
CA SER A 32 4.69 -22.89 -9.21
C SER A 32 4.11 -21.60 -8.64
N ALA A 33 4.02 -21.52 -7.31
CA ALA A 33 3.68 -20.28 -6.61
C ALA A 33 4.91 -19.36 -6.47
N PHE A 34 4.72 -18.07 -6.74
CA PHE A 34 5.73 -17.02 -6.63
C PHE A 34 5.19 -15.84 -5.83
N ASN A 35 6.04 -15.28 -4.98
CA ASN A 35 5.77 -14.02 -4.33
C ASN A 35 6.33 -12.89 -5.18
N ILE A 36 5.54 -11.83 -5.35
CA ILE A 36 5.89 -10.64 -6.12
C ILE A 36 5.78 -9.43 -5.18
N GLY A 37 6.77 -8.56 -5.24
CA GLY A 37 6.85 -7.34 -4.43
C GLY A 37 8.14 -6.59 -4.72
N ALA A 38 8.26 -5.37 -4.20
CA ALA A 38 9.45 -4.55 -4.36
C ALA A 38 10.70 -5.26 -3.78
N GLU A 39 11.85 -5.13 -4.44
CA GLU A 39 13.14 -5.62 -3.91
C GLU A 39 13.71 -4.64 -2.89
N VAL A 40 13.56 -3.33 -3.15
CA VAL A 40 14.01 -2.25 -2.28
C VAL A 40 12.80 -1.63 -1.61
N TYR A 41 12.69 -1.82 -0.30
CA TYR A 41 11.63 -1.25 0.53
C TYR A 41 12.17 -0.92 1.92
N GLY A 42 11.63 0.12 2.53
CA GLY A 42 12.02 0.57 3.86
C GLY A 42 10.98 0.21 4.91
N THR A 43 10.87 1.11 5.88
CA THR A 43 9.74 1.14 6.81
C THR A 43 8.59 1.93 6.21
N VAL A 44 7.37 1.66 6.69
CA VAL A 44 6.18 2.45 6.34
C VAL A 44 6.46 3.95 6.48
N LYS A 45 7.14 4.34 7.56
CA LYS A 45 7.52 5.72 7.82
C LYS A 45 8.43 6.28 6.72
N SER A 46 9.55 5.61 6.45
CA SER A 46 10.54 6.10 5.49
C SER A 46 9.98 6.21 4.06
N ASP A 47 9.20 5.22 3.61
CA ASP A 47 8.65 5.19 2.26
C ASP A 47 7.58 6.27 2.06
N LEU A 48 6.75 6.55 3.07
CA LEU A 48 5.77 7.63 3.04
C LEU A 48 6.41 9.01 3.16
N GLU A 49 7.42 9.18 4.01
CA GLU A 49 8.16 10.44 4.11
C GLU A 49 8.86 10.81 2.80
N ALA A 50 9.38 9.82 2.06
CA ALA A 50 9.91 10.03 0.72
C ALA A 50 8.83 10.57 -0.25
N LEU A 51 7.60 10.03 -0.19
CA LEU A 51 6.47 10.56 -0.95
C LEU A 51 6.11 11.99 -0.52
N PHE A 52 6.06 12.28 0.79
CA PHE A 52 5.72 13.61 1.29
C PHE A 52 6.74 14.66 0.86
N GLY A 53 8.03 14.32 0.92
CA GLY A 53 9.12 15.15 0.41
C GLY A 53 8.98 15.42 -1.09
N TYR A 54 8.67 14.39 -1.88
CA TYR A 54 8.39 14.53 -3.31
C TYR A 54 7.18 15.43 -3.59
N ALA A 55 6.08 15.21 -2.86
CA ALA A 55 4.83 15.95 -3.02
C ALA A 55 4.91 17.39 -2.51
N LYS A 56 5.93 17.73 -1.71
CA LYS A 56 6.06 18.99 -0.96
C LYS A 56 4.78 19.33 -0.18
N SER A 57 4.16 18.31 0.42
CA SER A 57 2.83 18.44 1.01
C SER A 57 2.81 19.02 2.43
N GLY A 58 3.97 19.11 3.09
CA GLY A 58 4.06 19.44 4.53
C GLY A 58 3.48 18.36 5.45
N SER A 59 3.11 17.20 4.90
CA SER A 59 2.53 16.09 5.67
C SER A 59 3.59 15.41 6.54
N THR A 60 3.20 14.98 7.73
CA THR A 60 4.06 14.27 8.68
C THR A 60 3.36 13.03 9.22
N ILE A 61 4.15 12.06 9.68
CA ILE A 61 3.62 10.84 10.29
C ILE A 61 3.54 11.05 11.78
N PHE A 62 2.35 10.85 12.35
CA PHE A 62 2.11 10.91 13.78
C PHE A 62 1.99 9.49 14.35
N PRO A 63 3.02 8.99 15.06
CA PRO A 63 3.00 7.64 15.62
C PRO A 63 2.01 7.57 16.80
N VAL A 64 1.12 6.58 16.76
CA VAL A 64 0.18 6.28 17.85
C VAL A 64 0.37 4.83 18.28
N PRO A 65 0.49 4.50 19.59
CA PRO A 65 0.56 3.12 20.03
C PRO A 65 -0.64 2.32 19.53
N SER A 66 -0.38 1.16 18.93
CA SER A 66 -1.41 0.43 18.18
C SER A 66 -2.57 -0.04 19.06
N VAL A 67 -2.32 -0.33 20.34
CA VAL A 67 -3.35 -0.74 21.31
C VAL A 67 -4.45 0.33 21.45
N PHE A 68 -4.08 1.61 21.52
CA PHE A 68 -5.04 2.71 21.66
C PHE A 68 -5.85 2.97 20.39
N VAL A 69 -5.38 2.51 19.24
CA VAL A 69 -6.08 2.68 17.94
C VAL A 69 -6.96 1.47 17.63
N LYS A 70 -6.47 0.25 17.90
CA LYS A 70 -7.18 -0.99 17.55
C LYS A 70 -8.50 -1.15 18.32
N THR A 71 -8.55 -0.79 19.59
CA THR A 71 -9.78 -0.95 20.40
C THR A 71 -10.93 -0.07 19.91
N PRO A 72 -10.76 1.26 19.73
CA PRO A 72 -11.80 2.09 19.12
C PRO A 72 -12.21 1.63 17.71
N LEU A 73 -11.25 1.19 16.89
CA LEU A 73 -11.56 0.70 15.54
C LEU A 73 -12.42 -0.58 15.56
N ARG A 74 -12.19 -1.49 16.51
CA ARG A 74 -13.04 -2.68 16.70
C ARG A 74 -14.47 -2.31 17.08
N ILE A 75 -14.64 -1.32 17.96
CA ILE A 75 -15.97 -0.82 18.35
C ILE A 75 -16.66 -0.17 17.14
N LEU A 76 -15.96 0.70 16.41
CA LEU A 76 -16.49 1.32 15.19
C LEU A 76 -16.84 0.29 14.11
N GLU A 77 -16.05 -0.78 13.97
CA GLU A 77 -16.35 -1.89 13.06
C GLU A 77 -17.62 -2.63 13.47
N ALA A 78 -17.75 -2.99 14.76
CA ALA A 78 -18.95 -3.65 15.28
C ALA A 78 -20.24 -2.81 15.06
N LEU A 79 -20.10 -1.48 15.08
CA LEU A 79 -21.19 -0.53 14.80
C LEU A 79 -21.36 -0.22 13.30
N HIS A 80 -20.60 -0.84 12.39
CA HIS A 80 -20.59 -0.56 10.95
C HIS A 80 -20.25 0.91 10.59
N LEU A 81 -19.53 1.60 11.48
CA LEU A 81 -19.08 2.99 11.32
C LEU A 81 -17.61 3.09 10.88
N SER A 82 -16.84 2.01 11.05
CA SER A 82 -15.45 1.94 10.60
C SER A 82 -15.41 1.79 9.08
N PRO A 83 -14.66 2.65 8.36
CA PRO A 83 -14.39 2.43 6.95
C PRO A 83 -13.27 1.38 6.73
N LEU A 84 -12.63 0.91 7.82
CA LEU A 84 -11.55 -0.09 7.81
C LEU A 84 -12.07 -1.45 8.30
N TYR A 85 -11.75 -2.51 7.57
CA TYR A 85 -12.00 -3.89 8.01
C TYR A 85 -10.87 -4.39 8.92
N ARG A 86 -11.21 -5.35 9.80
CA ARG A 86 -10.37 -5.86 10.87
C ARG A 86 -8.92 -6.11 10.53
N TRP A 87 -8.69 -6.84 9.44
CA TRP A 87 -7.36 -7.26 9.04
C TRP A 87 -6.43 -6.07 8.76
N VAL A 88 -6.94 -4.97 8.19
CA VAL A 88 -6.13 -3.77 7.88
C VAL A 88 -5.53 -3.19 9.15
N TYR A 89 -6.36 -2.89 10.16
CA TYR A 89 -5.84 -2.24 11.36
C TYR A 89 -5.14 -3.22 12.29
N ASP A 90 -5.49 -4.52 12.30
CA ASP A 90 -4.83 -5.52 13.14
C ASP A 90 -3.39 -5.80 12.66
N THR A 91 -3.11 -5.61 11.36
CA THR A 91 -1.79 -5.88 10.76
C THR A 91 -0.99 -4.62 10.39
N ALA A 92 -1.59 -3.43 10.38
CA ALA A 92 -0.91 -2.19 9.95
C ALA A 92 0.35 -1.84 10.75
N ASP A 93 0.47 -2.29 12.01
CA ASP A 93 1.65 -2.07 12.86
C ASP A 93 2.66 -3.22 12.82
N LYS A 94 2.47 -4.21 11.94
CA LYS A 94 3.31 -5.41 11.82
C LYS A 94 4.16 -5.37 10.56
N ASP A 95 5.26 -6.11 10.60
CA ASP A 95 6.07 -6.34 9.41
C ASP A 95 5.28 -7.19 8.40
N SER A 96 5.32 -6.80 7.12
CA SER A 96 4.64 -7.51 6.05
C SER A 96 5.52 -7.50 4.80
N PHE A 97 6.23 -8.60 4.58
CA PHE A 97 7.08 -8.78 3.40
C PHE A 97 7.27 -10.27 3.11
N VAL A 98 7.62 -10.57 1.87
CA VAL A 98 7.81 -11.93 1.38
C VAL A 98 9.09 -12.03 0.56
N SER A 99 9.67 -13.22 0.52
CA SER A 99 10.85 -13.46 -0.31
C SER A 99 10.46 -13.56 -1.78
N ILE A 100 11.09 -12.72 -2.61
CA ILE A 100 10.95 -12.71 -4.07
C ILE A 100 12.05 -13.52 -4.79
N GLU A 101 12.95 -14.14 -4.04
CA GLU A 101 14.14 -14.83 -4.59
C GLU A 101 13.78 -15.95 -5.56
N LYS A 102 12.68 -16.65 -5.30
CA LYS A 102 12.18 -17.70 -6.20
C LYS A 102 11.77 -17.13 -7.56
N ALA A 103 11.07 -16.00 -7.57
CA ALA A 103 10.66 -15.32 -8.80
C ALA A 103 11.89 -14.85 -9.59
N LYS A 104 12.87 -14.25 -8.91
CA LYS A 104 14.14 -13.83 -9.52
C LYS A 104 14.89 -14.98 -10.17
N LYS A 105 15.05 -16.09 -9.46
CA LYS A 105 15.84 -17.25 -9.93
C LYS A 105 15.15 -18.05 -11.03
N ILE A 106 13.84 -18.26 -10.94
CA ILE A 106 13.12 -19.15 -11.86
C ILE A 106 12.55 -18.40 -13.06
N LEU A 107 12.06 -17.17 -12.87
CA LEU A 107 11.45 -16.37 -13.93
C LEU A 107 12.46 -15.44 -14.62
N GLY A 108 13.64 -15.22 -14.02
CA GLY A 108 14.54 -14.14 -14.45
C GLY A 108 13.95 -12.74 -14.25
N TRP A 109 12.89 -12.64 -13.44
CA TRP A 109 12.17 -11.40 -13.19
C TRP A 109 12.87 -10.56 -12.12
N LYS A 110 12.87 -9.24 -12.28
CA LYS A 110 13.33 -8.30 -11.25
C LYS A 110 12.36 -7.11 -11.19
N PRO A 111 11.91 -6.71 -9.99
CA PRO A 111 11.09 -5.50 -9.86
C PRO A 111 11.93 -4.27 -10.24
N LYS A 112 11.29 -3.32 -10.91
CA LYS A 112 11.93 -2.09 -11.39
C LYS A 112 11.87 -0.98 -10.36
N TYR A 113 10.85 -0.99 -9.50
CA TYR A 113 10.57 0.11 -8.59
C TYR A 113 10.80 -0.27 -7.14
N SER A 114 11.37 0.66 -6.38
CA SER A 114 11.30 0.62 -4.92
C SER A 114 9.88 0.97 -4.44
N ASN A 115 9.58 0.66 -3.17
CA ASN A 115 8.33 1.10 -2.54
C ASN A 115 8.06 2.60 -2.70
N ALA A 116 9.03 3.44 -2.33
CA ALA A 116 8.92 4.89 -2.44
C ALA A 116 8.64 5.33 -3.89
N GLN A 117 9.31 4.73 -4.87
CA GLN A 117 9.06 5.01 -6.29
C GLN A 117 7.64 4.60 -6.71
N ALA A 118 7.17 3.43 -6.29
CA ALA A 118 5.80 2.97 -6.56
C ALA A 118 4.74 3.91 -5.97
N LEU A 119 4.96 4.41 -4.75
CA LEU A 119 4.11 5.41 -4.11
C LEU A 119 4.10 6.73 -4.89
N ILE A 120 5.26 7.24 -5.28
CA ILE A 120 5.41 8.47 -6.06
C ILE A 120 4.74 8.35 -7.43
N ARG A 121 4.91 7.23 -8.12
CA ARG A 121 4.23 6.94 -9.40
C ARG A 121 2.72 6.97 -9.24
N SER A 122 2.21 6.28 -8.22
CA SER A 122 0.77 6.24 -7.90
C SER A 122 0.23 7.63 -7.59
N TYR A 123 0.99 8.44 -6.84
CA TYR A 123 0.65 9.82 -6.55
C TYR A 123 0.61 10.71 -7.80
N ASN A 124 1.58 10.56 -8.70
CA ASN A 124 1.59 11.29 -9.97
C ASN A 124 0.39 10.94 -10.85
N TRP A 125 0.06 9.65 -10.92
CA TRP A 125 -1.17 9.21 -11.59
C TRP A 125 -2.40 9.85 -10.95
N TYR A 126 -2.49 9.84 -9.61
CA TYR A 126 -3.59 10.47 -8.87
C TYR A 126 -3.70 11.97 -9.18
N LYS A 127 -2.60 12.73 -9.16
CA LYS A 127 -2.61 14.16 -9.50
C LYS A 127 -3.11 14.41 -10.92
N LYS A 128 -2.64 13.62 -11.89
CA LYS A 128 -3.06 13.73 -13.30
C LYS A 128 -4.57 13.51 -13.46
N HIS A 129 -5.16 12.62 -12.66
CA HIS A 129 -6.57 12.25 -12.73
C HIS A 129 -7.44 12.90 -11.64
N TYR A 130 -6.88 13.81 -10.84
CA TYR A 130 -7.52 14.35 -9.63
C TYR A 130 -8.89 14.97 -9.92
N LYS A 131 -9.01 15.78 -10.98
CA LYS A 131 -10.26 16.43 -11.36
C LYS A 131 -11.38 15.41 -11.68
N ASN A 132 -11.04 14.32 -12.38
CA ASN A 132 -11.98 13.24 -12.71
C ASN A 132 -12.38 12.43 -11.48
N ILE A 133 -11.44 12.16 -10.57
CA ILE A 133 -11.74 11.45 -9.31
C ILE A 133 -12.67 12.30 -8.45
N LYS A 134 -12.44 13.61 -8.37
CA LYS A 134 -13.23 14.55 -7.56
C LYS A 134 -14.64 14.78 -8.13
N SER A 135 -14.84 14.64 -9.44
CA SER A 135 -16.17 14.78 -10.05
C SER A 135 -17.08 13.57 -9.79
N LYS A 136 -16.54 12.45 -9.30
CA LYS A 136 -17.33 11.26 -8.96
C LYS A 136 -17.79 11.30 -7.49
N ARG A 137 -18.93 10.69 -7.21
CA ARG A 137 -19.44 10.53 -5.85
C ARG A 137 -18.47 9.68 -5.02
N ALA A 138 -18.18 10.13 -3.80
CA ALA A 138 -17.35 9.35 -2.87
C ALA A 138 -17.97 7.98 -2.56
N GLY A 139 -17.12 6.97 -2.41
CA GLY A 139 -17.53 5.59 -2.23
C GLY A 139 -16.44 4.74 -1.56
N PHE A 140 -16.57 3.42 -1.68
CA PHE A 140 -15.66 2.45 -1.07
C PHE A 140 -14.70 1.80 -2.07
N THR A 141 -14.83 2.10 -3.37
CA THR A 141 -13.99 1.51 -4.42
C THR A 141 -12.71 2.34 -4.65
N HIS A 142 -11.70 1.71 -5.25
CA HIS A 142 -10.37 2.30 -5.47
C HIS A 142 -10.29 3.38 -6.56
N THR A 143 -11.41 3.73 -7.21
CA THR A 143 -11.47 4.68 -8.34
C THR A 143 -12.21 5.98 -8.02
N VAL A 144 -12.70 6.12 -6.78
CA VAL A 144 -13.41 7.31 -6.29
C VAL A 144 -12.79 7.81 -5.00
N GLY A 145 -13.14 9.03 -4.60
CA GLY A 145 -12.77 9.53 -3.27
C GLY A 145 -13.32 8.62 -2.17
N TRP A 146 -12.50 8.30 -1.17
CA TRP A 146 -12.88 7.36 -0.13
C TRP A 146 -13.91 7.96 0.84
N LYS A 147 -14.98 7.22 1.14
CA LYS A 147 -15.97 7.60 2.15
C LYS A 147 -15.39 7.38 3.55
N GLN A 148 -14.91 8.47 4.16
CA GLN A 148 -14.07 8.45 5.37
C GLN A 148 -14.80 8.01 6.66
N GLY A 149 -16.13 7.94 6.69
CA GLY A 149 -16.88 7.55 7.90
C GLY A 149 -16.47 8.36 9.14
N ALA A 150 -16.34 7.67 10.29
CA ALA A 150 -15.90 8.28 11.55
C ALA A 150 -14.50 8.91 11.48
N LEU A 151 -13.61 8.44 10.60
CA LEU A 151 -12.27 9.00 10.43
C LEU A 151 -12.30 10.44 9.90
N GLY A 152 -13.38 10.84 9.20
CA GLY A 152 -13.57 12.20 8.74
C GLY A 152 -13.80 13.21 9.88
N ILE A 153 -14.21 12.75 11.07
CA ILE A 153 -14.33 13.59 12.27
C ILE A 153 -12.95 13.79 12.88
N VAL A 154 -12.21 12.69 13.08
CA VAL A 154 -10.83 12.72 13.59
C VAL A 154 -9.95 13.65 12.76
N LYS A 155 -10.05 13.57 11.42
CA LYS A 155 -9.31 14.43 10.50
C LYS A 155 -9.62 15.93 10.68
N ARG A 156 -10.80 16.32 11.15
CA ARG A 156 -11.15 17.73 11.38
C ARG A 156 -10.64 18.26 12.72
N LEU A 157 -10.35 17.36 13.65
CA LEU A 157 -9.90 17.69 15.02
C LEU A 157 -8.37 17.70 15.14
N MET A 158 -7.66 17.18 14.14
CA MET A 158 -6.19 17.17 14.02
C MET A 158 -5.75 18.15 12.94
#